data_AF-A0A172USX8-F1
#
_entry.id   AF-A0A172USX8-F1
#
_cell.length_a   1.000
_cell.length_b   1.000
_cell.length_c   1.000
_cell.angle_alpha   90.00
_cell.angle_beta   90.00
_cell.angle_gamma   90.00
#
_symmetry.space_group_name_H-M   'P 1'
#
loop_
_entity.id
_entity.type
_entity.pdbx_description
1 polymer ?
#
loop_
_entity_poly.entity_id
_entity_poly.type
_entity_poly.pdbx_seq_one_letter_code
_entity_poly.pdbx_strand_id
1 'polypeptide(L)' 'MAPLSQAEPCDSNYSGACVPIASDVDCAGGSGNGPAYVDGPVTVVGNDIYKLDNDGDGTGCES' A
#
# COMPACT_ATOMS: atom_id res chain seq x y z
N MET A 1 -15.89 22.49 -9.93
CA MET A 1 -14.90 21.77 -9.10
C MET A 1 -14.91 20.33 -9.59
N ALA A 2 -13.90 19.95 -10.38
CA ALA A 2 -13.86 18.63 -11.03
C ALA A 2 -13.54 17.56 -9.99
N PRO A 3 -14.24 16.41 -9.98
CA PRO A 3 -13.77 15.26 -9.22
C PRO A 3 -12.55 14.73 -9.97
N LEU A 4 -11.36 14.94 -9.44
CA LEU A 4 -10.24 14.07 -9.78
C LEU A 4 -10.56 12.74 -9.11
N SER A 5 -11.40 11.94 -9.78
CA SER A 5 -11.41 10.49 -9.61
C SER A 5 -10.07 10.01 -10.14
N GLN A 6 -9.02 10.24 -9.36
CA GLN A 6 -7.74 9.63 -9.56
C GLN A 6 -8.02 8.15 -9.31
N ALA A 7 -8.15 7.38 -10.39
CA ALA A 7 -7.87 5.97 -10.30
C ALA A 7 -6.46 5.92 -9.72
N GLU A 8 -6.36 5.75 -8.40
CA GLU A 8 -5.13 5.82 -7.64
C GLU A 8 -4.17 4.86 -8.35
N PRO A 9 -3.14 5.36 -9.05
CA PRO A 9 -2.23 4.49 -9.74
C PRO A 9 -1.64 3.58 -8.66
N CYS A 10 -1.66 2.26 -8.86
CA CYS A 10 -0.96 1.39 -7.93
C CYS A 10 0.50 1.82 -7.89
N ASP A 11 1.07 2.01 -6.70
CA ASP A 11 2.45 2.42 -6.58
C ASP A 11 3.36 1.35 -7.18
N SER A 12 4.22 1.75 -8.13
CA SER A 12 5.07 0.82 -8.89
C SER A 12 6.22 0.24 -8.07
N ASN A 13 6.50 0.79 -6.87
CA ASN A 13 7.44 0.22 -5.92
C ASN A 13 6.88 -1.02 -5.22
N TYR A 14 5.60 -1.31 -5.40
CA TYR A 14 4.91 -2.45 -4.80
C TYR A 14 4.28 -3.33 -5.87
N SER A 15 4.31 -4.64 -5.62
CA SER A 15 3.79 -5.68 -6.49
C SER A 15 3.01 -6.70 -5.65
N GLY A 16 2.31 -7.62 -6.29
CA GLY A 16 1.45 -8.60 -5.59
C GLY A 16 0.07 -8.05 -5.27
N ALA A 17 -0.02 -6.89 -4.63
CA ALA A 17 -1.27 -6.16 -4.41
C ALA A 17 -1.17 -4.69 -4.85
N CYS A 18 -2.30 -4.12 -5.25
CA CYS A 18 -2.36 -2.73 -5.68
C CYS A 18 -2.31 -1.80 -4.47
N VAL A 19 -1.16 -1.15 -4.26
CA VAL A 19 -0.99 -0.11 -3.23
C VAL A 19 -1.53 1.21 -3.76
N PRO A 20 -2.68 1.71 -3.26
CA PRO A 20 -3.17 3.03 -3.65
C PRO A 20 -2.18 4.12 -3.23
N ILE A 21 -1.93 5.11 -4.09
CA ILE A 21 -1.07 6.25 -3.76
C ILE A 21 -1.81 7.24 -2.86
N ALA A 22 -1.85 6.94 -1.56
CA ALA A 22 -2.44 7.80 -0.53
C ALA A 22 -1.36 8.46 0.35
N SER A 23 -1.77 9.30 1.31
CA SER A 23 -0.87 9.84 2.33
C SER A 23 -0.41 8.78 3.33
N ASP A 24 -1.22 7.75 3.55
CA ASP A 24 -1.00 6.66 4.48
C ASP A 24 -1.77 5.43 3.95
N VAL A 25 -1.06 4.31 3.81
CA VAL A 25 -1.62 3.05 3.29
C VAL A 25 -1.37 1.98 4.33
N ASP A 26 -2.45 1.40 4.83
CA ASP A 26 -2.38 0.33 5.82
C ASP A 26 -2.75 -1.02 5.21
N CYS A 27 -2.37 -2.10 5.89
CA CYS A 27 -2.84 -3.44 5.54
C CYS A 27 -4.34 -3.62 5.86
N ALA A 28 -5.12 -4.06 4.88
CA ALA A 28 -6.52 -4.43 5.09
C ALA A 28 -6.60 -5.64 6.04
N GLY A 29 -7.33 -5.49 7.14
CA GLY A 29 -7.42 -6.49 8.19
C GLY A 29 -6.48 -6.28 9.38
N GLY A 30 -5.57 -5.29 9.31
CA GLY A 30 -4.77 -4.82 10.44
C GLY A 30 -5.46 -3.73 11.27
N SER A 31 -4.74 -3.19 12.26
CA SER A 31 -5.17 -2.04 13.08
C SER A 31 -4.99 -0.67 12.39
N GLY A 32 -4.96 -0.66 11.05
CA GLY A 32 -4.76 0.55 10.27
C GLY A 32 -5.82 1.61 10.55
N ASN A 33 -5.43 2.87 10.55
CA ASN A 33 -6.33 4.02 10.70
C ASN A 33 -6.30 4.93 9.46
N GLY A 34 -5.54 4.54 8.44
CA GLY A 34 -5.33 5.27 7.22
C GLY A 34 -6.59 5.38 6.37
N PRO A 35 -6.63 6.36 5.45
CA PRO A 35 -7.73 6.51 4.48
C PRO A 35 -7.71 5.43 3.38
N ALA A 36 -6.60 4.71 3.22
CA ALA A 36 -6.41 3.72 2.19
C ALA A 36 -5.87 2.41 2.78
N TYR A 37 -6.33 1.28 2.23
CA TYR A 37 -5.96 -0.05 2.68
C TYR A 37 -5.58 -0.92 1.49
N VAL A 38 -4.60 -1.80 1.69
CA VAL A 38 -4.17 -2.81 0.71
C VAL A 38 -4.54 -4.21 1.21
N ASP A 39 -5.26 -4.97 0.39
CA ASP A 39 -5.70 -6.32 0.74
C ASP A 39 -4.76 -7.37 0.12
N GLY A 40 -4.09 -8.13 1.00
CA GLY A 40 -3.17 -9.20 0.63
C GLY A 40 -1.68 -8.86 0.80
N PRO A 41 -0.79 -9.85 0.59
CA PRO A 41 0.65 -9.65 0.72
C PRO A 41 1.13 -8.70 -0.38
N VAL A 42 1.81 -7.65 0.05
CA VAL A 42 2.39 -6.63 -0.82
C VAL A 42 3.88 -6.86 -0.92
N THR A 43 4.38 -7.17 -2.10
CA THR A 43 5.82 -7.30 -2.31
C THR A 43 6.42 -5.94 -2.63
N VAL A 44 7.35 -5.48 -1.82
CA VAL A 44 8.16 -4.29 -2.10
C VAL A 44 9.19 -4.65 -3.16
N VAL A 45 8.98 -4.16 -4.38
CA VAL A 45 9.92 -4.35 -5.51
C VAL A 45 10.93 -3.21 -5.64
N GLY A 46 10.59 -2.04 -5.09
CA GLY A 46 11.42 -0.85 -5.13
C GLY A 46 11.75 -0.37 -3.73
N ASN A 47 11.31 0.84 -3.41
CA ASN A 47 11.52 1.44 -2.11
C ASN A 47 10.25 1.36 -1.26
N ASP A 48 10.36 0.91 -0.02
CA ASP A 48 9.23 0.90 0.91
C ASP A 48 8.99 2.31 1.47
N ILE A 49 8.24 3.13 0.71
CA ILE A 49 7.91 4.52 1.06
C ILE A 49 6.81 4.60 2.13
N TYR A 50 5.87 3.65 2.08
CA TYR A 50 4.72 3.57 2.97
C TYR A 50 4.98 2.77 4.25
N LYS A 51 6.17 2.17 4.41
CA LYS A 51 6.53 1.37 5.59
C LYS A 51 5.56 0.20 5.81
N LEU A 52 5.11 -0.39 4.71
CA LEU A 52 4.23 -1.57 4.72
C LEU A 52 5.01 -2.81 5.18
N ASP A 53 6.32 -2.84 4.94
CA ASP A 53 7.26 -3.89 5.30
C ASP A 53 8.12 -3.43 6.49
N ASN A 54 7.64 -3.71 7.71
CA ASN A 54 8.30 -3.23 8.93
C ASN A 54 9.54 -4.07 9.30
N ASP A 55 9.54 -5.34 8.89
CA ASP A 55 10.60 -6.30 9.13
C ASP A 55 11.68 -6.28 8.03
N GLY A 56 11.37 -5.77 6.83
CA GLY A 56 12.36 -5.55 5.79
C GLY A 56 12.64 -6.79 4.94
N ASP A 57 11.72 -7.77 4.92
CA ASP A 57 11.86 -9.00 4.13
C ASP A 57 11.48 -8.77 2.65
N GLY A 58 10.95 -7.60 2.32
CA GLY A 58 10.47 -7.25 1.00
C GLY A 58 9.02 -7.65 0.76
N THR A 59 8.30 -8.13 1.78
CA THR A 59 6.86 -8.37 1.71
C THR A 59 6.15 -7.77 2.92
N GLY A 60 5.31 -6.77 2.68
CA GLY A 60 4.41 -6.18 3.67
C GLY A 60 3.05 -6.86 3.69
N CYS A 61 2.28 -6.61 4.74
CA CYS A 61 0.93 -7.16 4.90
C CYS A 61 0.83 -8.69 4.77
N GLU A 62 1.91 -9.41 5.12
CA GLU A 62 1.85 -10.85 5.34
C GLU A 62 1.13 -11.12 6.66
N SER A 63 -0.05 -11.73 6.57
CA SER A 63 -0.94 -12.05 7.69
C SER A 63 -0.41 -13.16 8.59
#